data_AF-A0A963KJZ8-F1
#
_entry.id   AF-A0A963KJZ8-F1
#
_cell.length_a   1.000
_cell.length_b   1.000
_cell.length_c   1.000
_cell.angle_alpha   90.00
_cell.angle_beta   90.00
_cell.angle_gamma   90.00
#
_symmetry.space_group_name_H-M   'P 1'
#
loop_
_entity.id
_entity.type
_entity.pdbx_description
1 polymer ?
#
loop_
_entity_poly.entity_id
_entity_poly.type
_entity_poly.pdbx_seq_one_letter_code
_entity_poly.pdbx_strand_id
1 'polypeptide(L)'
;MTARMLRWLTLVLLMAGGAAQALTAEQARAIAAGDTDDRIAAMNQTLDQADERTAAFLQALGEDAVKLSGDRVFIVRGDKTIDAVTGADASLPADAEDAMVNNRLRGEIDTALAAIKLFSRDTKVRASAVATLLAETDESKLPLVQKALAAETDDGLREQLEMVQAAILLGSPDVAKRLEAARMMADGRNRNTKTVLLERLRVEEDPKVKA
;
A
#
# COMPACT_ATOMS: atom_id res chain seq x y z
N MET A 1 -16.11 -51.03 40.65
CA MET A 1 -16.01 -49.96 41.67
C MET A 1 -14.85 -49.05 41.27
N THR A 2 -14.98 -48.22 40.23
CA THR A 2 -15.42 -46.80 40.27
C THR A 2 -14.55 -45.88 41.13
N ALA A 3 -13.40 -45.47 40.59
CA ALA A 3 -12.72 -44.22 40.93
C ALA A 3 -12.77 -43.34 39.67
N ARG A 4 -13.87 -42.63 39.40
CA ARG A 4 -14.11 -41.23 39.79
C ARG A 4 -12.91 -40.31 39.54
N MET A 5 -13.01 -39.59 38.41
CA MET A 5 -12.81 -38.14 38.25
C MET A 5 -11.62 -37.53 38.99
N LEU A 6 -10.63 -37.04 38.25
CA LEU A 6 -10.07 -35.67 38.34
C LEU A 6 -8.68 -35.64 37.66
N ARG A 7 -8.62 -35.20 36.40
CA ARG A 7 -7.42 -34.60 35.81
C ARG A 7 -7.85 -33.65 34.68
N TRP A 8 -8.06 -32.41 35.09
CA TRP A 8 -8.16 -31.24 34.21
C TRP A 8 -6.74 -30.68 33.97
N LEU A 9 -6.62 -29.86 32.90
CA LEU A 9 -5.46 -29.04 32.46
C LEU A 9 -4.40 -29.82 31.65
N THR A 10 -4.00 -29.42 30.43
CA THR A 10 -4.18 -28.17 29.70
C THR A 10 -3.90 -28.37 28.21
N LEU A 11 -4.77 -27.79 27.40
CA LEU A 11 -4.54 -27.35 26.02
C LEU A 11 -3.23 -26.51 25.97
N VAL A 12 -2.45 -26.62 24.90
CA VAL A 12 -2.19 -25.51 23.96
C VAL A 12 -1.38 -26.07 22.79
N LEU A 13 -2.10 -26.14 21.69
CA LEU A 13 -1.66 -26.19 20.31
C LEU A 13 -0.54 -25.16 20.10
N LEU A 14 0.71 -25.63 19.95
CA LEU A 14 1.81 -24.80 19.46
C LEU A 14 1.62 -24.63 17.94
N MET A 15 0.58 -23.90 17.54
CA MET A 15 0.61 -23.25 16.24
C MET A 15 1.67 -22.16 16.36
N ALA A 16 2.84 -22.45 15.79
CA ALA A 16 3.78 -21.43 15.36
C ALA A 16 3.08 -20.57 14.31
N GLY A 17 2.23 -19.64 14.77
CA GLY A 17 1.88 -18.48 14.00
C GLY A 17 3.19 -17.79 13.70
N GLY A 18 3.60 -17.78 12.43
CA GLY A 18 4.74 -16.99 12.01
C GLY A 18 4.52 -15.59 12.54
N ALA A 19 5.43 -15.12 13.40
CA ALA A 19 5.42 -13.75 13.84
C ALA A 19 5.51 -12.91 12.56
N ALA A 20 4.39 -12.31 12.16
CA ALA A 20 4.45 -11.13 11.34
C ALA A 20 5.37 -10.17 12.10
N GLN A 21 6.55 -9.90 11.55
CA GLN A 21 7.51 -9.00 12.16
C GLN A 21 6.86 -7.62 12.12
N ALA A 22 6.28 -7.22 13.25
CA ALA A 22 5.62 -5.94 13.38
C ALA A 22 6.65 -4.81 13.36
N LEU A 23 6.21 -3.61 12.98
CA LEU A 23 7.00 -2.38 13.07
C LEU A 23 7.67 -2.26 14.44
N THR A 24 9.00 -2.19 14.47
CA THR A 24 9.77 -2.04 15.72
C THR A 24 9.82 -0.57 16.18
N ALA A 25 10.13 -0.33 17.45
CA ALA A 25 10.34 1.03 17.99
C ALA A 25 11.45 1.79 17.25
N GLU A 26 12.55 1.11 16.95
CA GLU A 26 13.67 1.68 16.20
C GLU A 26 13.25 2.08 14.79
N GLN A 27 12.55 1.20 14.07
CA GLN A 27 12.04 1.49 12.73
C GLN A 27 11.02 2.64 12.73
N ALA A 28 10.04 2.62 13.63
CA ALA A 28 9.05 3.69 13.75
C ALA A 28 9.73 5.04 13.99
N ARG A 29 10.73 5.07 14.87
CA ARG A 29 11.50 6.27 15.18
C ARG A 29 12.34 6.74 13.99
N ALA A 30 13.05 5.83 13.32
CA ALA A 30 13.86 6.15 12.15
C ALA A 30 13.03 6.69 10.98
N ILE A 31 11.76 6.30 10.86
CA ILE A 31 10.83 6.83 9.86
C ILE A 31 10.26 8.20 10.29
N ALA A 32 10.02 8.39 11.60
CA ALA A 32 9.38 9.60 12.12
C ALA A 32 10.35 10.78 12.36
N ALA A 33 11.63 10.51 12.62
CA ALA A 33 12.62 11.50 13.03
C ALA A 33 13.89 11.46 12.17
N GLY A 34 14.60 12.59 12.09
CA GLY A 34 15.87 12.71 11.36
C GLY A 34 15.73 13.36 9.98
N ASP A 35 16.80 13.26 9.20
CA ASP A 35 16.86 13.83 7.86
C ASP A 35 15.96 13.08 6.88
N THR A 36 15.46 13.79 5.88
CA THR A 36 14.43 13.23 4.99
C THR A 36 14.92 12.01 4.21
N ASP A 37 16.19 11.97 3.78
CA ASP A 37 16.75 10.82 3.06
C ASP A 37 16.85 9.58 3.95
N ASP A 38 17.30 9.73 5.18
CA ASP A 38 17.40 8.63 6.15
C ASP A 38 16.02 8.06 6.48
N ARG A 39 15.01 8.93 6.62
CA ARG A 39 13.62 8.53 6.86
C ARG A 39 13.04 7.74 5.69
N ILE A 40 13.30 8.18 4.46
CA ILE A 40 12.87 7.46 3.25
C ILE A 40 13.56 6.10 3.16
N ALA A 41 14.87 6.04 3.44
CA ALA A 41 15.62 4.79 3.45
C ALA A 41 15.08 3.81 4.51
N ALA A 42 14.84 4.29 5.74
CA ALA A 42 14.25 3.51 6.81
C ALA A 42 12.86 2.98 6.42
N MET A 43 12.01 3.84 5.85
CA MET A 43 10.68 3.45 5.38
C MET A 43 10.76 2.34 4.34
N ASN A 44 11.59 2.48 3.31
CA ASN A 44 11.75 1.49 2.24
C ASN A 44 12.22 0.12 2.77
N GLN A 45 13.09 0.10 3.78
CA GLN A 45 13.53 -1.15 4.43
C GLN A 45 12.41 -1.87 5.20
N THR A 46 11.36 -1.15 5.60
CA THR A 46 10.22 -1.74 6.34
C THR A 46 9.12 -2.29 5.44
N LEU A 47 9.05 -1.89 4.16
CA LEU A 47 7.91 -2.20 3.30
C LEU A 47 7.73 -3.69 3.02
N ASP A 48 8.81 -4.46 2.96
CA ASP A 48 8.75 -5.91 2.70
C ASP A 48 8.04 -6.70 3.81
N GLN A 49 7.99 -6.15 5.03
CA GLN A 49 7.36 -6.75 6.21
C GLN A 49 6.16 -5.94 6.71
N ALA A 50 5.74 -4.91 5.96
CA ALA A 50 4.71 -4.00 6.39
C ALA A 50 3.36 -4.73 6.57
N ASP A 51 2.78 -4.54 7.75
CA ASP A 51 1.44 -5.01 8.10
C ASP A 51 0.46 -3.84 8.17
N GLU A 52 -0.77 -4.11 8.61
CA GLU A 52 -1.81 -3.09 8.79
C GLU A 52 -1.38 -2.00 9.78
N ARG A 53 -0.53 -2.32 10.75
CA ARG A 53 -0.04 -1.34 11.73
C ARG A 53 0.98 -0.41 11.09
N THR A 54 1.91 -0.95 10.29
CA THR A 54 2.84 -0.13 9.49
C THR A 54 2.07 0.80 8.56
N ALA A 55 1.03 0.30 7.88
CA ALA A 55 0.17 1.14 7.03
C ALA A 55 -0.53 2.24 7.83
N ALA A 56 -1.11 1.91 8.99
CA ALA A 56 -1.79 2.89 9.84
C ALA A 56 -0.84 3.97 10.37
N PHE A 57 0.40 3.60 10.70
CA PHE A 57 1.44 4.54 11.10
C PHE A 57 1.87 5.47 9.95
N LEU A 58 2.17 4.93 8.77
CA LEU A 58 2.55 5.75 7.61
C LEU A 58 1.41 6.69 7.19
N GLN A 59 0.17 6.21 7.23
CA GLN A 59 -1.00 7.05 6.99
C GLN A 59 -1.08 8.20 8.00
N ALA A 60 -0.96 7.91 9.30
CA ALA A 60 -0.97 8.94 10.33
C ALA A 60 0.19 9.94 10.15
N LEU A 61 1.36 9.48 9.73
CA LEU A 61 2.51 10.33 9.47
C LEU A 61 2.22 11.31 8.32
N GLY A 62 1.67 10.82 7.20
CA GLY A 62 1.26 11.67 6.07
C GLY A 62 0.12 12.65 6.42
N GLU A 63 -0.68 12.33 7.43
CA GLU A 63 -1.78 13.16 7.97
C GLU A 63 -1.29 14.16 9.05
N ASP A 64 0.02 14.28 9.29
CA ASP A 64 0.60 15.10 10.37
C ASP A 64 0.08 14.73 11.78
N ALA A 65 -0.35 13.48 11.95
CA ALA A 65 -0.95 12.95 13.18
C ALA A 65 0.04 12.16 14.05
N VAL A 66 1.35 12.29 13.79
CA VAL A 66 2.40 11.56 14.52
C VAL A 66 3.19 12.49 15.42
N LYS A 67 3.42 12.05 16.67
CA LYS A 67 4.26 12.75 17.65
C LYS A 67 5.35 11.84 18.23
N LEU A 68 6.42 12.45 18.73
CA LEU A 68 7.61 11.81 19.27
C LEU A 68 7.89 12.28 20.69
N SER A 69 8.24 11.38 21.60
CA SER A 69 8.82 11.71 22.91
C SER A 69 9.80 10.62 23.32
N GLY A 70 11.05 11.02 23.60
CA GLY A 70 12.16 10.07 23.71
C GLY A 70 12.20 9.17 22.48
N ASP A 71 12.33 7.85 22.66
CA ASP A 71 12.33 6.87 21.56
C ASP A 71 10.95 6.38 21.13
N ARG A 72 9.87 6.95 21.68
CA ARG A 72 8.50 6.49 21.44
C ARG A 72 7.83 7.32 20.34
N VAL A 73 7.00 6.64 19.56
CA VAL A 73 6.23 7.22 18.47
C VAL A 73 4.75 7.01 18.75
N PHE A 74 3.99 8.09 18.64
CA PHE A 74 2.57 8.13 18.96
C PHE A 74 1.76 8.55 17.75
N ILE A 75 0.58 7.97 17.59
CA ILE A 75 -0.45 8.45 16.66
C ILE A 75 -1.51 9.16 17.48
N VAL A 76 -1.78 10.42 17.15
CA VAL A 76 -2.72 11.29 17.86
C VAL A 76 -3.83 11.70 16.92
N ARG A 77 -5.07 11.28 17.22
CA ARG A 77 -6.27 11.61 16.43
C ARG A 77 -7.35 12.14 17.36
N GLY A 78 -7.55 13.47 17.34
CA GLY A 78 -8.41 14.14 18.32
C GLY A 78 -7.90 13.89 19.74
N ASP A 79 -8.79 13.41 20.61
CA ASP A 79 -8.46 13.11 22.01
C ASP A 79 -7.81 11.73 22.21
N LYS A 80 -7.69 10.92 21.15
CA LYS A 80 -7.12 9.56 21.23
C LYS A 80 -5.64 9.58 20.89
N THR A 81 -4.84 9.03 21.79
CA THR A 81 -3.41 8.76 21.57
C THR A 81 -3.16 7.27 21.67
N ILE A 82 -2.47 6.72 20.67
CA ILE A 82 -2.01 5.34 20.68
C ILE A 82 -0.50 5.29 20.43
N ASP A 83 0.13 4.24 20.95
CA ASP A 83 1.52 3.91 20.64
C ASP A 83 1.59 3.28 19.24
N ALA A 84 2.38 3.86 18.34
CA ALA A 84 2.39 3.48 16.92
C ALA A 84 2.89 2.04 16.67
N VAL A 85 3.69 1.50 17.59
CA VAL A 85 4.34 0.19 17.48
C VAL A 85 3.49 -0.92 18.08
N THR A 86 2.88 -0.66 19.23
CA THR A 86 2.06 -1.65 19.94
C THR A 86 0.58 -1.57 19.55
N GLY A 87 0.12 -0.41 19.09
CA GLY A 87 -1.29 -0.12 18.83
C GLY A 87 -2.14 0.08 20.09
N ALA A 88 -1.51 0.07 21.28
CA ALA A 88 -2.20 0.25 22.55
C ALA A 88 -2.50 1.72 22.82
N ASP A 89 -3.60 1.98 23.56
CA ASP A 89 -3.90 3.32 24.06
C ASP A 89 -2.75 3.81 24.97
N ALA A 90 -2.41 5.08 24.83
CA ALA A 90 -1.33 5.71 25.59
C ALA A 90 -1.72 7.12 26.00
N SER A 91 -1.13 7.61 27.10
CA SER A 91 -1.14 9.03 27.42
C SER A 91 -0.05 9.74 26.61
N LEU A 92 -0.39 10.87 25.98
CA LEU A 92 0.60 11.69 25.29
C LEU A 92 1.54 12.37 26.31
N PRO A 93 2.86 12.16 26.24
CA PRO A 93 3.81 12.87 27.10
C PRO A 93 3.80 14.39 26.86
N ALA A 94 4.09 15.17 27.90
CA ALA A 94 4.06 16.64 27.81
C ALA A 94 5.19 17.22 26.94
N ASP A 95 6.28 16.48 26.78
CA ASP A 95 7.43 16.76 25.93
C ASP A 95 7.26 16.23 24.50
N ALA A 96 6.06 15.78 24.11
CA ALA A 96 5.85 15.21 22.79
C ALA A 96 5.87 16.26 21.67
N GLU A 97 6.72 16.06 20.68
CA GLU A 97 6.93 16.95 19.53
C GLU A 97 6.31 16.37 18.25
N ASP A 98 5.92 17.23 17.31
CA ASP A 98 5.34 16.80 16.03
C ASP A 98 6.40 16.21 15.09
N ALA A 99 6.09 15.07 14.47
CA ALA A 99 6.92 14.48 13.44
C ALA A 99 6.67 15.17 12.08
N MET A 100 7.29 16.33 11.89
CA MET A 100 7.10 17.17 10.69
C MET A 100 7.36 16.39 9.38
N VAL A 101 6.44 16.52 8.41
CA VAL A 101 6.52 15.87 7.09
C VAL A 101 6.55 16.93 5.99
N ASN A 102 7.64 16.97 5.22
CA ASN A 102 7.72 17.84 4.03
C ASN A 102 7.06 17.17 2.80
N ASN A 103 6.87 17.95 1.73
CA ASN A 103 6.19 17.49 0.52
C ASN A 103 6.86 16.28 -0.14
N ARG A 104 8.20 16.20 -0.08
CA ARG A 104 8.94 15.08 -0.66
C ARG A 104 8.62 13.79 0.10
N LEU A 105 8.74 13.82 1.43
CA LEU A 105 8.42 12.66 2.25
C LEU A 105 6.96 12.25 2.13
N ARG A 106 6.05 13.22 1.99
CA ARG A 106 4.62 12.94 1.79
C ARG A 106 4.38 12.11 0.53
N GLY A 107 5.01 12.45 -0.60
CA GLY A 107 4.91 11.66 -1.82
C GLY A 107 5.49 10.25 -1.71
N GLU A 108 6.57 10.08 -0.94
CA GLU A 108 7.15 8.77 -0.66
C GLU A 108 6.25 7.93 0.27
N ILE A 109 5.60 8.56 1.26
CA ILE A 109 4.59 7.93 2.12
C ILE A 109 3.41 7.44 1.29
N ASP A 110 2.91 8.26 0.36
CA ASP A 110 1.81 7.88 -0.54
C ASP A 110 2.20 6.68 -1.42
N THR A 111 3.42 6.69 -1.95
CA THR A 111 3.98 5.59 -2.75
C THR A 111 4.10 4.31 -1.93
N ALA A 112 4.62 4.41 -0.70
CA ALA A 112 4.73 3.31 0.25
C ALA A 112 3.36 2.72 0.59
N LEU A 113 2.36 3.55 0.90
CA LEU A 113 1.00 3.12 1.21
C LEU A 113 0.34 2.40 0.03
N ALA A 114 0.52 2.90 -1.20
CA ALA A 114 0.04 2.23 -2.40
C ALA A 114 0.69 0.85 -2.57
N ALA A 115 2.00 0.76 -2.36
CA ALA A 115 2.72 -0.51 -2.41
C ALA A 115 2.22 -1.51 -1.35
N ILE A 116 2.10 -1.10 -0.09
CA ILE A 116 1.62 -1.97 0.99
C ILE A 116 0.26 -2.59 0.64
N LYS A 117 -0.67 -1.80 0.11
CA LYS A 117 -1.99 -2.30 -0.27
C LYS A 117 -1.94 -3.26 -1.47
N LEU A 118 -1.14 -2.94 -2.49
CA LEU A 118 -1.01 -3.78 -3.70
C LEU A 118 -0.33 -5.13 -3.45
N PHE A 119 0.58 -5.21 -2.48
CA PHE A 119 1.26 -6.45 -2.11
C PHE A 119 0.69 -7.12 -0.85
N SER A 120 -0.48 -6.66 -0.38
CA SER A 120 -1.16 -7.26 0.77
C SER A 120 -1.47 -8.74 0.53
N ARG A 121 -1.36 -9.54 1.59
CA ARG A 121 -1.79 -10.95 1.55
C ARG A 121 -3.30 -11.10 1.42
N ASP A 122 -4.07 -10.08 1.81
CA ASP A 122 -5.53 -10.07 1.66
C ASP A 122 -5.93 -9.60 0.26
N THR A 123 -6.55 -10.50 -0.50
CA THR A 123 -7.08 -10.23 -1.84
C THR A 123 -8.08 -9.07 -1.86
N LYS A 124 -8.86 -8.83 -0.79
CA LYS A 124 -9.80 -7.69 -0.73
C LYS A 124 -9.07 -6.36 -0.64
N VAL A 125 -7.96 -6.30 0.11
CA VAL A 125 -7.12 -5.10 0.21
C VAL A 125 -6.47 -4.82 -1.14
N ARG A 126 -5.94 -5.84 -1.81
CA ARG A 126 -5.40 -5.71 -3.17
C ARG A 126 -6.48 -5.24 -4.15
N ALA A 127 -7.67 -5.84 -4.12
CA ALA A 127 -8.80 -5.44 -4.96
C ALA A 127 -9.17 -3.95 -4.78
N SER A 128 -9.22 -3.48 -3.54
CA SER A 128 -9.46 -2.06 -3.26
C SER A 128 -8.35 -1.16 -3.82
N ALA A 129 -7.09 -1.59 -3.73
CA ALA A 129 -5.95 -0.83 -4.26
C ALA A 129 -6.02 -0.72 -5.79
N VAL A 130 -6.33 -1.83 -6.46
CA VAL A 130 -6.50 -1.87 -7.92
C VAL A 130 -7.67 -0.98 -8.35
N ALA A 131 -8.79 -1.01 -7.62
CA ALA A 131 -9.92 -0.12 -7.89
C ALA A 131 -9.56 1.37 -7.77
N THR A 132 -8.74 1.75 -6.77
CA THR A 132 -8.23 3.12 -6.65
C THR A 132 -7.36 3.51 -7.85
N LEU A 133 -6.48 2.63 -8.30
CA LEU A 133 -5.64 2.89 -9.48
C LEU A 133 -6.45 3.03 -10.78
N LEU A 134 -7.56 2.29 -10.92
CA LEU A 134 -8.45 2.43 -12.07
C LEU A 134 -9.18 3.77 -12.09
N ALA A 135 -9.52 4.32 -10.92
CA ALA A 135 -10.19 5.61 -10.80
C ALA A 135 -9.23 6.78 -11.09
N GLU A 136 -7.95 6.62 -10.76
CA GLU A 136 -6.92 7.66 -10.87
C GLU A 136 -5.71 7.15 -11.65
N THR A 137 -5.76 7.31 -12.97
CA THR A 137 -4.64 6.97 -13.85
C THR A 137 -3.53 8.01 -13.73
N ASP A 138 -2.40 7.58 -13.17
CA ASP A 138 -1.19 8.39 -12.99
C ASP A 138 0.01 7.63 -13.57
N GLU A 139 0.68 8.23 -14.56
CA GLU A 139 1.82 7.61 -15.24
C GLU A 139 3.00 7.33 -14.31
N SER A 140 3.16 8.10 -13.23
CA SER A 140 4.20 7.87 -12.23
C SER A 140 4.04 6.53 -11.49
N LYS A 141 2.82 5.99 -11.45
CA LYS A 141 2.50 4.71 -10.78
C LYS A 141 2.78 3.50 -11.66
N LEU A 142 3.08 3.67 -12.95
CA LEU A 142 3.29 2.57 -13.89
C LEU A 142 4.30 1.51 -13.41
N PRO A 143 5.49 1.87 -12.86
CA PRO A 143 6.45 0.87 -12.37
C PRO A 143 5.88 0.03 -11.22
N LEU A 144 5.09 0.63 -10.33
CA LEU A 144 4.46 -0.06 -9.21
C LEU A 144 3.37 -1.03 -9.70
N VAL A 145 2.56 -0.60 -10.69
CA VAL A 145 1.55 -1.44 -11.33
C VAL A 145 2.18 -2.66 -12.01
N GLN A 146 3.27 -2.47 -12.75
CA GLN A 146 3.99 -3.56 -13.41
C GLN A 146 4.55 -4.58 -12.41
N LYS A 147 5.13 -4.10 -11.29
CA LYS A 147 5.60 -4.97 -10.21
C LYS A 147 4.45 -5.75 -9.55
N ALA A 148 3.30 -5.10 -9.32
CA ALA A 148 2.11 -5.74 -8.76
C ALA A 148 1.56 -6.80 -9.72
N LEU A 149 1.49 -6.49 -11.03
CA LEU A 149 1.02 -7.42 -12.05
C LEU A 149 1.88 -8.68 -12.13
N ALA A 150 3.21 -8.53 -12.04
CA ALA A 150 4.14 -9.65 -12.05
C ALA A 150 4.03 -10.55 -10.80
N ALA A 151 3.59 -10.00 -9.66
CA ALA A 151 3.44 -10.72 -8.40
C ALA A 151 2.03 -11.29 -8.16
N GLU A 152 1.01 -10.81 -8.89
CA GLU A 152 -0.38 -11.16 -8.63
C GLU A 152 -0.72 -12.60 -9.03
N THR A 153 -1.36 -13.30 -8.11
CA THR A 153 -1.73 -14.71 -8.24
C THR A 153 -3.22 -14.90 -8.52
N ASP A 154 -4.06 -13.94 -8.13
CA ASP A 154 -5.49 -13.94 -8.45
C ASP A 154 -5.72 -13.50 -9.90
N ASP A 155 -6.29 -14.37 -10.73
CA ASP A 155 -6.52 -14.10 -12.15
C ASP A 155 -7.43 -12.90 -12.41
N GLY A 156 -8.42 -12.67 -11.54
CA GLY A 156 -9.36 -11.55 -11.67
C GLY A 156 -8.73 -10.20 -11.32
N LEU A 157 -7.83 -10.17 -10.34
CA LEU A 157 -7.02 -8.99 -10.04
C LEU A 157 -5.94 -8.75 -11.09
N ARG A 158 -5.34 -9.81 -11.64
CA ARG A 158 -4.37 -9.69 -12.74
C ARG A 158 -5.00 -9.00 -13.95
N GLU A 159 -6.20 -9.42 -14.36
CA GLU A 159 -6.93 -8.78 -15.45
C GLU A 159 -7.24 -7.30 -15.17
N GLN A 160 -7.57 -6.95 -13.92
CA GLN A 160 -7.80 -5.55 -13.54
C GLN A 160 -6.50 -4.73 -13.52
N LEU A 161 -5.37 -5.31 -13.09
CA LEU A 161 -4.06 -4.66 -13.15
C LEU A 161 -3.59 -4.44 -14.59
N GLU A 162 -3.88 -5.38 -15.50
CA GLU A 162 -3.66 -5.20 -16.94
C GLU A 162 -4.48 -4.01 -17.48
N MET A 163 -5.74 -3.87 -17.06
CA MET A 163 -6.55 -2.70 -17.40
C MET A 163 -5.95 -1.40 -16.86
N VAL A 164 -5.48 -1.38 -15.61
CA VAL A 164 -4.80 -0.20 -15.03
C VAL A 164 -3.59 0.17 -15.88
N GLN A 165 -2.72 -0.79 -16.17
CA GLN A 165 -1.53 -0.57 -16.98
C GLN A 165 -1.89 0.01 -18.35
N ALA A 166 -2.85 -0.62 -19.02
CA ALA A 166 -3.27 -0.18 -20.34
C ALA A 166 -3.91 1.21 -20.30
N ALA A 167 -4.74 1.53 -19.30
CA ALA A 167 -5.34 2.86 -19.14
C ALA A 167 -4.27 3.95 -18.92
N ILE A 168 -3.26 3.68 -18.08
CA ILE A 168 -2.11 4.58 -17.88
C ILE A 168 -1.38 4.83 -19.20
N LEU A 169 -1.02 3.76 -19.92
CA LEU A 169 -0.29 3.86 -21.18
C LEU A 169 -1.10 4.58 -22.28
N LEU A 170 -2.42 4.37 -22.31
CA LEU A 170 -3.32 4.96 -23.30
C LEU A 170 -3.48 6.48 -23.13
N GLY A 171 -3.31 6.98 -21.89
CA GLY A 171 -3.29 8.41 -21.55
C GLY A 171 -1.94 9.08 -21.76
N SER A 172 -0.87 8.33 -22.07
CA SER A 172 0.48 8.87 -22.19
C SER A 172 0.62 9.83 -23.38
N PRO A 173 1.42 10.92 -23.25
CA PRO A 173 1.77 11.77 -24.39
C PRO A 173 2.59 11.01 -25.46
N ASP A 174 3.23 9.90 -25.11
CA ASP A 174 4.02 9.08 -26.02
C ASP A 174 3.14 8.17 -26.89
N VAL A 175 3.23 8.37 -28.21
CA VAL A 175 2.52 7.58 -29.23
C VAL A 175 2.83 6.09 -29.12
N ALA A 176 4.09 5.71 -28.84
CA ALA A 176 4.48 4.31 -28.76
C ALA A 176 3.79 3.59 -27.59
N LYS A 177 3.69 4.26 -26.44
CA LYS A 177 2.96 3.75 -25.25
C LYS A 177 1.46 3.61 -25.52
N ARG A 178 0.86 4.57 -26.22
CA ARG A 178 -0.57 4.46 -26.59
C ARG A 178 -0.83 3.31 -27.55
N LEU A 179 0.07 3.07 -28.50
CA LEU A 179 -0.04 1.94 -29.42
C LEU A 179 0.14 0.60 -28.70
N GLU A 180 1.08 0.52 -27.75
CA GLU A 180 1.26 -0.64 -26.88
C GLU A 180 -0.03 -0.92 -26.08
N ALA A 181 -0.62 0.10 -25.46
CA ALA A 181 -1.88 -0.01 -24.74
C ALA A 181 -3.00 -0.55 -25.61
N ALA A 182 -3.16 -0.03 -26.84
CA ALA A 182 -4.19 -0.48 -27.76
C ALA A 182 -4.02 -1.97 -28.12
N ARG A 183 -2.78 -2.43 -28.34
CA ARG A 183 -2.47 -3.84 -28.60
C ARG A 183 -2.76 -4.72 -27.39
N MET A 184 -2.28 -4.33 -26.21
CA MET A 184 -2.57 -5.05 -24.96
C MET A 184 -4.07 -5.22 -24.73
N MET A 185 -4.84 -4.15 -24.95
CA MET A 185 -6.29 -4.20 -24.79
C MET A 185 -6.97 -5.10 -25.83
N ALA A 186 -6.48 -5.12 -27.08
CA ALA A 186 -7.00 -5.96 -28.16
C ALA A 186 -6.73 -7.46 -27.94
N ASP A 187 -5.55 -7.80 -27.41
CA ASP A 187 -5.15 -9.18 -27.09
C ASP A 187 -5.78 -9.67 -25.77
N GLY A 188 -6.19 -8.73 -24.91
CA GLY A 188 -6.80 -9.00 -23.61
C GLY A 188 -8.20 -9.61 -23.69
N ARG A 189 -8.63 -10.26 -22.61
CA ARG A 189 -9.95 -10.91 -22.50
C ARG A 189 -11.03 -10.00 -21.91
N ASN A 190 -10.71 -8.74 -21.69
CA ASN A 190 -11.57 -7.83 -20.96
C ASN A 190 -12.81 -7.41 -21.75
N ARG A 191 -13.98 -7.59 -21.16
CA ARG A 191 -15.27 -7.26 -21.80
C ARG A 191 -15.45 -5.76 -22.05
N ASN A 192 -14.78 -4.91 -21.29
CA ASN A 192 -14.90 -3.46 -21.38
C ASN A 192 -13.89 -2.82 -22.34
N THR A 193 -12.93 -3.57 -22.89
CA THR A 193 -11.91 -3.07 -23.85
C THR A 193 -12.53 -2.20 -24.93
N LYS A 194 -13.61 -2.68 -25.56
CA LYS A 194 -14.24 -1.97 -26.69
C LYS A 194 -14.70 -0.57 -26.29
N THR A 195 -15.29 -0.42 -25.12
CA THR A 195 -15.77 0.87 -24.62
C THR A 195 -14.59 1.84 -24.41
N VAL A 196 -13.53 1.37 -23.76
CA VAL A 196 -12.34 2.19 -23.47
C VAL A 196 -11.64 2.65 -24.76
N LEU A 197 -11.44 1.73 -25.72
CA LEU A 197 -10.82 2.06 -27.01
C LEU A 197 -11.69 3.03 -27.83
N LEU A 198 -13.01 2.85 -27.83
CA LEU A 198 -13.92 3.78 -28.52
C LEU A 198 -13.85 5.19 -27.92
N GLU A 199 -13.80 5.33 -26.60
CA GLU A 199 -13.61 6.63 -25.96
C GLU A 199 -12.25 7.25 -26.32
N ARG A 200 -11.17 6.46 -26.32
CA ARG A 200 -9.85 6.97 -26.74
C ARG A 200 -9.82 7.44 -28.18
N LEU A 201 -10.48 6.71 -29.09
CA LEU A 201 -10.55 7.05 -30.52
C LEU A 201 -11.18 8.43 -30.77
N ARG A 202 -12.07 8.91 -29.89
CA ARG A 202 -12.70 10.24 -30.00
C ARG A 202 -11.68 11.37 -29.89
N VAL A 203 -10.58 11.14 -29.16
CA VAL A 203 -9.56 12.15 -28.84
C VAL A 203 -8.16 11.74 -29.29
N GLU A 204 -8.03 10.66 -30.07
CA GLU A 204 -6.75 10.29 -30.68
C GLU A 204 -6.53 11.10 -31.95
N GLU A 205 -5.30 11.52 -32.18
CA GLU A 205 -4.90 12.29 -33.36
C GLU A 205 -3.91 11.51 -34.22
N ASP A 206 -3.10 10.63 -33.62
CA ASP A 206 -2.10 9.84 -34.33
C ASP A 206 -2.76 8.74 -35.19
N PRO A 207 -2.55 8.75 -36.52
CA PRO A 207 -3.14 7.77 -37.42
C PRO A 207 -2.72 6.32 -37.15
N LYS A 208 -1.52 6.10 -36.58
CA LYS A 208 -1.02 4.75 -36.28
C LYS A 208 -1.70 4.16 -35.05
N VAL A 209 -2.09 4.99 -34.08
CA VAL A 209 -2.83 4.56 -32.90
C VAL A 209 -4.30 4.31 -33.22
N LYS A 210 -4.86 4.99 -34.24
CA LYS A 210 -6.24 4.79 -34.71
C LYS A 210 -6.48 3.51 -35.50
N ALA A 211 -5.45 3.00 -36.18
CA ALA A 211 -5.53 1.89 -37.12
C ALA A 211 -5.67 0.54 -36.41
#